data_AF-A0A519TLT7-F1
#
_entry.id   AF-A0A519TLT7-F1
#
_cell.length_a   1.000
_cell.length_b   1.000
_cell.length_c   1.000
_cell.angle_alpha   90.00
_cell.angle_beta   90.00
_cell.angle_gamma   90.00
#
_symmetry.space_group_name_H-M   'P 1'
#
loop_
_entity.id
_entity.type
_entity.pdbx_description
1 polymer ?
#
loop_
_entity_poly.entity_id
_entity_poly.type
_entity_poly.pdbx_seq_one_letter_code
_entity_poly.pdbx_strand_id
1 'polypeptide(L)'
;VADLVKASFEVSLIALRPRYVPHGAVIGVQLRSHFNTDGHAGKVYGRQVEIDPTARSWSGGVYDEDRRQWLYPLDLHPTAKAAFKPGQYNHFKVECLGNELKTWVNGVPVAYVVDALDPRGFIGLQVHDVSTPEQAGKKVYFKNIQLKTTNLTPSPFAADVYVASFVPNYLAPYEQQHGWQLLFDGRTPAGWRSAKAAAFPAQGWRVANGALTVLSSEGKEAANGGDIVTDKQYAAFDLSFEFKLTPGANSGVKYFVTLDEKTEGSAIGLEYQVLDDARHPDAKLGRDGDRTLASLYDLLTAQKPPRFIHPIGEWNVGRVVVTPDNHVTHYLNGVKVLEYVRGSPEFRKLVAESKYKVWPNFGEAPAGHLLLQDHGNEVSFRSLKIKVLK
;
A
#
# COMPACT_ATOMS: atom_id res chain seq x y z
N VAL A 1 -23.12 26.30 -18.44
CA VAL A 1 -22.38 25.07 -18.84
C VAL A 1 -21.01 25.14 -18.22
N ALA A 2 -20.52 24.06 -17.61
CA ALA A 2 -19.24 24.03 -16.90
C ALA A 2 -18.43 22.78 -17.29
N ASP A 3 -17.13 22.85 -17.03
CA ASP A 3 -16.03 22.21 -17.75
C ASP A 3 -15.06 21.58 -16.73
N LEU A 4 -15.07 20.25 -16.60
CA LEU A 4 -14.48 19.55 -15.44
C LEU A 4 -13.01 19.27 -15.58
N VAL A 5 -12.67 18.60 -16.68
CA VAL A 5 -11.35 18.00 -16.88
C VAL A 5 -10.86 18.40 -18.25
N LYS A 6 -9.64 18.91 -18.23
CA LYS A 6 -8.89 19.35 -19.39
C LYS A 6 -7.51 18.73 -19.26
N ALA A 7 -7.29 17.67 -20.02
CA ALA A 7 -6.06 16.88 -19.98
C ALA A 7 -5.28 17.05 -21.29
N SER A 8 -4.02 16.63 -21.26
CA SER A 8 -3.08 16.73 -22.37
C SER A 8 -2.06 15.62 -22.22
N PHE A 9 -2.24 14.49 -22.89
CA PHE A 9 -1.41 13.32 -22.68
C PHE A 9 -0.20 13.34 -23.62
N GLU A 10 1.04 13.43 -23.10
CA GLU A 10 2.21 12.85 -23.76
C GLU A 10 2.17 11.32 -23.66
N VAL A 11 1.14 10.82 -24.33
CA VAL A 11 1.20 9.79 -25.34
C VAL A 11 0.60 10.54 -26.56
N SER A 12 1.38 11.27 -27.40
CA SER A 12 1.26 12.77 -27.63
C SER A 12 0.53 13.41 -28.86
N LEU A 13 -0.19 14.56 -28.70
CA LEU A 13 -0.68 15.46 -29.81
C LEU A 13 -1.04 16.95 -29.38
N ILE A 14 -2.10 17.54 -29.98
CA ILE A 14 -2.81 18.86 -29.84
C ILE A 14 -4.36 18.55 -29.79
N ALA A 15 -5.46 19.29 -29.51
CA ALA A 15 -5.99 20.65 -29.12
C ALA A 15 -7.38 20.43 -28.39
N LEU A 16 -8.21 21.35 -27.81
CA LEU A 16 -8.20 22.77 -27.36
C LEU A 16 -9.37 23.12 -26.35
N ARG A 17 -9.40 24.37 -25.83
CA ARG A 17 -10.29 25.04 -24.82
C ARG A 17 -11.83 25.08 -25.14
N PRO A 18 -12.80 25.51 -24.24
CA PRO A 18 -12.70 26.51 -23.13
C PRO A 18 -13.55 26.36 -21.82
N ARG A 19 -13.08 27.10 -20.77
CA ARG A 19 -13.73 27.81 -19.62
C ARG A 19 -14.70 27.12 -18.59
N TYR A 20 -14.32 27.31 -17.32
CA TYR A 20 -15.06 27.26 -16.01
C TYR A 20 -15.27 25.91 -15.30
N VAL A 21 -14.71 25.78 -14.09
CA VAL A 21 -14.73 24.60 -13.20
C VAL A 21 -16.13 24.19 -12.73
N PRO A 22 -16.40 22.88 -12.56
CA PRO A 22 -17.23 22.39 -11.46
C PRO A 22 -16.69 21.07 -10.84
N HIS A 23 -17.30 20.63 -9.73
CA HIS A 23 -16.98 19.37 -9.06
C HIS A 23 -17.70 18.14 -9.68
N GLY A 24 -17.14 16.95 -9.42
CA GLY A 24 -17.90 15.70 -9.40
C GLY A 24 -18.12 15.02 -10.75
N ALA A 25 -17.03 14.61 -11.39
CA ALA A 25 -16.96 13.43 -12.25
C ALA A 25 -15.53 12.88 -12.16
N VAL A 26 -15.38 11.58 -11.89
CA VAL A 26 -14.10 10.87 -11.97
C VAL A 26 -13.97 10.30 -13.38
N ILE A 27 -12.78 10.38 -13.96
CA ILE A 27 -12.48 10.15 -15.37
C ILE A 27 -11.11 9.48 -15.45
N GLY A 28 -10.77 8.76 -16.51
CA GLY A 28 -9.39 8.30 -16.69
C GLY A 28 -9.01 7.89 -18.10
N VAL A 29 -7.73 7.53 -18.25
CA VAL A 29 -7.19 6.94 -19.48
C VAL A 29 -6.75 5.51 -19.20
N GLN A 30 -7.40 4.59 -19.89
CA GLN A 30 -7.16 3.14 -19.87
C GLN A 30 -5.86 2.82 -20.63
N LEU A 31 -5.09 1.85 -20.14
CA LEU A 31 -3.71 1.56 -20.53
C LEU A 31 -3.42 0.06 -20.48
N ARG A 32 -3.20 -0.55 -21.66
CA ARG A 32 -3.08 -2.01 -21.81
C ARG A 32 -4.34 -2.75 -21.30
N SER A 33 -5.48 -2.09 -21.40
CA SER A 33 -6.78 -2.60 -20.94
C SER A 33 -7.43 -3.48 -22.02
N HIS A 34 -8.45 -4.24 -21.61
CA HIS A 34 -9.17 -5.18 -22.47
C HIS A 34 -10.68 -4.91 -22.39
N PHE A 35 -11.44 -5.56 -23.27
CA PHE A 35 -12.89 -5.39 -23.38
C PHE A 35 -13.54 -6.72 -23.76
N ASN A 36 -14.68 -7.04 -23.13
CA ASN A 36 -15.55 -8.15 -23.51
C ASN A 36 -14.82 -9.50 -23.66
N THR A 37 -14.01 -9.86 -22.66
CA THR A 37 -13.46 -11.21 -22.51
C THR A 37 -14.33 -12.03 -21.56
N ASP A 38 -14.01 -13.32 -21.42
CA ASP A 38 -14.54 -14.15 -20.34
C ASP A 38 -14.33 -13.45 -18.98
N GLY A 39 -15.34 -13.53 -18.10
CA GLY A 39 -15.40 -12.80 -16.83
C GLY A 39 -15.85 -11.33 -16.93
N HIS A 40 -15.61 -10.65 -18.05
CA HIS A 40 -15.85 -9.20 -18.22
C HIS A 40 -16.73 -8.90 -19.45
N ALA A 41 -17.77 -9.71 -19.68
CA ALA A 41 -18.71 -9.53 -20.78
C ALA A 41 -19.35 -8.13 -20.77
N GLY A 42 -19.33 -7.45 -21.92
CA GLY A 42 -19.84 -6.09 -22.10
C GLY A 42 -19.02 -4.96 -21.43
N LYS A 43 -17.93 -5.27 -20.72
CA LYS A 43 -17.17 -4.32 -19.90
C LYS A 43 -15.75 -4.07 -20.41
N VAL A 44 -15.22 -2.89 -20.09
CA VAL A 44 -13.78 -2.57 -20.13
C VAL A 44 -13.18 -2.86 -18.77
N TYR A 45 -11.99 -3.48 -18.73
CA TYR A 45 -11.24 -3.72 -17.51
C TYR A 45 -9.73 -3.57 -17.74
N GLY A 46 -8.98 -3.23 -16.69
CA GLY A 46 -7.52 -3.04 -16.75
C GLY A 46 -7.05 -1.69 -16.22
N ARG A 47 -5.76 -1.39 -16.41
CA ARG A 47 -5.11 -0.27 -15.73
C ARG A 47 -5.57 1.08 -16.29
N GLN A 48 -5.86 2.01 -15.41
CA GLN A 48 -6.31 3.36 -15.70
C GLN A 48 -5.44 4.39 -14.96
N VAL A 49 -5.02 5.44 -15.65
CA VAL A 49 -4.53 6.67 -15.00
C VAL A 49 -5.73 7.54 -14.66
N GLU A 50 -5.88 7.83 -13.37
CA GLU A 50 -6.99 8.60 -12.84
C GLU A 50 -6.89 10.08 -13.20
N ILE A 51 -8.03 10.70 -13.48
CA ILE A 51 -8.24 12.14 -13.47
C ILE A 51 -9.38 12.46 -12.51
N ASP A 52 -8.99 12.96 -11.34
CA ASP A 52 -9.83 13.24 -10.20
C ASP A 52 -9.77 14.74 -9.86
N PRO A 53 -10.83 15.50 -10.20
CA PRO A 53 -10.96 16.92 -9.86
C PRO A 53 -11.66 17.14 -8.51
N THR A 54 -11.88 16.11 -7.69
CA THR A 54 -12.48 16.22 -6.35
C THR A 54 -11.41 16.55 -5.29
N ALA A 55 -11.82 16.86 -4.06
CA ALA A 55 -10.91 17.13 -2.95
C ALA A 55 -10.01 15.94 -2.54
N ARG A 56 -10.31 14.72 -3.02
CA ARG A 56 -9.45 13.54 -2.89
C ARG A 56 -8.15 13.71 -3.69
N SER A 57 -8.21 14.43 -4.82
CA SER A 57 -7.09 14.91 -5.64
C SER A 57 -6.11 13.81 -6.08
N TRP A 58 -6.60 12.63 -6.45
CA TRP A 58 -5.78 11.49 -6.89
C TRP A 58 -5.43 11.49 -8.40
N SER A 59 -5.51 12.64 -9.07
CA SER A 59 -5.17 12.80 -10.49
C SER A 59 -3.72 12.40 -10.80
N GLY A 60 -3.53 11.42 -11.69
CA GLY A 60 -2.24 10.82 -12.01
C GLY A 60 -1.92 9.54 -11.23
N GLY A 61 -2.75 9.17 -10.25
CA GLY A 61 -2.73 7.85 -9.61
C GLY A 61 -3.16 6.74 -10.57
N VAL A 62 -3.01 5.49 -10.13
CA VAL A 62 -3.32 4.30 -10.95
C VAL A 62 -4.41 3.45 -10.30
N TYR A 63 -5.44 3.18 -11.09
CA TYR A 63 -6.56 2.29 -10.79
C TYR A 63 -6.55 1.09 -11.75
N ASP A 64 -7.24 0.01 -11.43
CA ASP A 64 -7.35 -1.23 -12.20
C ASP A 64 -8.83 -1.56 -12.34
N GLU A 65 -9.43 -0.98 -13.38
CA GLU A 65 -10.86 -0.90 -13.64
C GLU A 65 -11.49 -2.28 -13.74
N ASP A 66 -12.68 -2.43 -13.17
CA ASP A 66 -13.46 -3.67 -13.03
C ASP A 66 -12.68 -4.89 -12.50
N ARG A 67 -11.50 -4.69 -11.88
CA ARG A 67 -10.58 -5.78 -11.50
C ARG A 67 -9.93 -5.54 -10.12
N ARG A 68 -8.67 -5.11 -10.01
CA ARG A 68 -7.95 -5.00 -8.72
C ARG A 68 -8.12 -3.66 -7.99
N GLN A 69 -8.93 -2.74 -8.52
CA GLN A 69 -9.13 -1.40 -7.94
C GLN A 69 -7.81 -0.61 -7.77
N TRP A 70 -7.49 -0.06 -6.60
CA TRP A 70 -6.44 0.95 -6.44
C TRP A 70 -5.03 0.37 -6.38
N LEU A 71 -4.27 0.53 -7.46
CA LEU A 71 -2.85 0.15 -7.51
C LEU A 71 -1.93 1.25 -6.94
N TYR A 72 -2.28 2.52 -7.15
CA TYR A 72 -1.51 3.67 -6.67
C TYR A 72 -2.42 4.87 -6.38
N PRO A 73 -3.05 4.94 -5.18
CA PRO A 73 -3.70 6.16 -4.70
C PRO A 73 -2.64 7.18 -4.26
N LEU A 74 -2.91 8.48 -4.38
CA LEU A 74 -1.90 9.52 -4.05
C LEU A 74 -1.73 9.79 -2.55
N ASP A 75 -2.24 8.90 -1.70
CA ASP A 75 -1.81 8.84 -0.30
C ASP A 75 -0.39 8.26 -0.17
N LEU A 76 0.04 7.47 -1.17
CA LEU A 76 1.43 7.02 -1.34
C LEU A 76 2.39 8.16 -1.75
N HIS A 77 1.87 9.26 -2.31
CA HIS A 77 2.66 10.42 -2.72
C HIS A 77 1.86 11.74 -2.53
N PRO A 78 1.61 12.19 -1.28
CA PRO A 78 0.66 13.27 -1.01
C PRO A 78 1.02 14.64 -1.63
N THR A 79 2.31 14.93 -1.79
CA THR A 79 2.84 16.12 -2.47
C THR A 79 2.39 16.21 -3.94
N ALA A 80 2.23 15.07 -4.62
CA ALA A 80 1.77 15.05 -6.01
C ALA A 80 0.29 15.39 -6.18
N LYS A 81 -0.53 15.41 -5.11
CA LYS A 81 -1.95 15.83 -5.19
C LYS A 81 -2.11 17.27 -5.69
N ALA A 82 -1.11 18.14 -5.45
CA ALA A 82 -1.08 19.52 -5.93
C ALA A 82 -0.67 19.66 -7.41
N ALA A 83 -0.26 18.58 -8.08
CA ALA A 83 0.18 18.64 -9.47
C ALA A 83 -0.98 18.93 -10.45
N PHE A 84 -2.20 18.49 -10.14
CA PHE A 84 -3.39 18.71 -10.96
C PHE A 84 -4.08 20.05 -10.62
N LYS A 85 -4.57 20.73 -11.65
CA LYS A 85 -5.16 22.07 -11.61
C LYS A 85 -6.59 22.03 -12.15
N PRO A 86 -7.64 21.95 -11.30
CA PRO A 86 -9.04 21.86 -11.73
C PRO A 86 -9.45 22.96 -12.72
N GLY A 87 -10.23 22.58 -13.75
CA GLY A 87 -10.67 23.47 -14.84
C GLY A 87 -9.56 24.07 -15.73
N GLN A 88 -8.31 23.68 -15.56
CA GLN A 88 -7.19 24.07 -16.42
C GLN A 88 -6.74 22.90 -17.30
N TYR A 89 -5.94 23.19 -18.35
CA TYR A 89 -5.24 22.11 -19.06
C TYR A 89 -4.08 21.58 -18.23
N ASN A 90 -4.15 20.29 -17.94
CA ASN A 90 -3.15 19.54 -17.21
C ASN A 90 -2.39 18.62 -18.16
N HIS A 91 -1.07 18.70 -18.14
CA HIS A 91 -0.22 17.86 -18.98
C HIS A 91 0.05 16.52 -18.29
N PHE A 92 -0.62 15.47 -18.71
CA PHE A 92 -0.33 14.10 -18.26
C PHE A 92 0.78 13.51 -19.13
N LYS A 93 1.67 12.71 -18.55
CA LYS A 93 2.59 11.85 -19.29
C LYS A 93 2.53 10.45 -18.69
N VAL A 94 2.64 9.43 -19.53
CA VAL A 94 2.62 8.03 -19.11
C VAL A 94 3.72 7.28 -19.85
N GLU A 95 4.56 6.55 -19.11
CA GLU A 95 5.54 5.63 -19.69
C GLU A 95 5.27 4.20 -19.20
N CYS A 96 4.88 3.32 -20.14
CA CYS A 96 4.56 1.91 -19.90
C CYS A 96 5.66 1.01 -20.49
N LEU A 97 6.81 0.92 -19.82
CA LEU A 97 8.02 0.28 -20.32
C LEU A 97 8.24 -1.09 -19.63
N GLY A 98 8.11 -2.18 -20.38
CA GLY A 98 8.14 -3.53 -19.79
C GLY A 98 7.01 -3.70 -18.77
N ASN A 99 7.36 -4.02 -17.51
CA ASN A 99 6.41 -4.10 -16.41
C ASN A 99 6.22 -2.76 -15.67
N GLU A 100 7.00 -1.72 -15.98
CA GLU A 100 6.92 -0.43 -15.31
C GLU A 100 5.83 0.45 -15.92
N LEU A 101 5.01 1.08 -15.07
CA LEU A 101 4.06 2.12 -15.43
C LEU A 101 4.36 3.35 -14.56
N LYS A 102 4.85 4.41 -15.20
CA LYS A 102 5.18 5.71 -14.57
C LYS A 102 4.24 6.79 -15.06
N THR A 103 3.82 7.69 -14.17
CA THR A 103 2.95 8.83 -14.50
C THR A 103 3.57 10.15 -14.08
N TRP A 104 3.26 11.21 -14.83
CA TRP A 104 3.54 12.59 -14.46
C TRP A 104 2.31 13.47 -14.73
N VAL A 105 2.11 14.52 -13.93
CA VAL A 105 1.08 15.55 -14.13
C VAL A 105 1.73 16.93 -14.04
N ASN A 106 1.55 17.75 -15.07
CA ASN A 106 2.22 19.04 -15.27
C ASN A 106 3.76 18.97 -15.12
N GLY A 107 4.36 17.82 -15.48
CA GLY A 107 5.79 17.55 -15.35
C GLY A 107 6.24 17.04 -13.97
N VAL A 108 5.39 17.12 -12.95
CA VAL A 108 5.63 16.52 -11.62
C VAL A 108 5.48 15.00 -11.74
N PRO A 109 6.46 14.17 -11.33
CA PRO A 109 6.28 12.72 -11.24
C PRO A 109 5.22 12.38 -10.19
N VAL A 110 4.30 11.44 -10.49
CA VAL A 110 3.13 11.18 -9.63
C VAL A 110 3.11 9.75 -9.10
N ALA A 111 2.96 8.75 -9.97
CA ALA A 111 2.84 7.35 -9.59
C ALA A 111 3.90 6.47 -10.27
N TYR A 112 4.28 5.39 -9.60
CA TYR A 112 5.17 4.35 -10.10
C TYR A 112 4.64 2.98 -9.68
N VAL A 113 4.11 2.25 -10.66
CA VAL A 113 3.63 0.87 -10.52
C VAL A 113 4.59 -0.07 -11.26
N VAL A 114 4.85 -1.24 -10.70
CA VAL A 114 5.56 -2.35 -11.39
C VAL A 114 4.64 -3.57 -11.39
N ASP A 115 4.12 -3.94 -12.55
CA ASP A 115 3.08 -4.95 -12.66
C ASP A 115 3.15 -5.69 -14.01
N ALA A 116 3.28 -7.02 -13.93
CA ALA A 116 3.46 -7.90 -15.09
C ALA A 116 2.13 -8.35 -15.73
N LEU A 117 0.97 -8.13 -15.10
CA LEU A 117 -0.29 -8.80 -15.45
C LEU A 117 -0.70 -8.61 -16.92
N ASP A 118 -0.87 -7.36 -17.37
CA ASP A 118 -1.13 -7.04 -18.79
C ASP A 118 0.13 -6.45 -19.44
N PRO A 119 0.82 -7.19 -20.34
CA PRO A 119 1.93 -6.66 -21.13
C PRO A 119 1.44 -5.85 -22.35
N ARG A 120 0.19 -6.07 -22.79
CA ARG A 120 -0.45 -5.40 -23.93
C ARG A 120 -1.97 -5.32 -23.74
N GLY A 121 -2.60 -4.39 -24.47
CA GLY A 121 -4.03 -4.14 -24.54
C GLY A 121 -4.25 -2.80 -25.26
N PHE A 122 -5.46 -2.24 -25.26
CA PHE A 122 -5.71 -0.94 -25.89
C PHE A 122 -5.38 0.26 -24.97
N ILE A 123 -5.43 1.46 -25.56
CA ILE A 123 -5.56 2.73 -24.84
C ILE A 123 -6.99 3.21 -25.05
N GLY A 124 -7.66 3.66 -23.98
CA GLY A 124 -9.06 4.08 -24.02
C GLY A 124 -9.31 5.33 -23.19
N LEU A 125 -10.33 6.10 -23.58
CA LEU A 125 -10.70 7.35 -22.90
C LEU A 125 -12.01 7.10 -22.14
N GLN A 126 -11.94 6.99 -20.81
CA GLN A 126 -13.13 6.74 -20.00
C GLN A 126 -13.94 8.03 -19.87
N VAL A 127 -15.26 7.89 -19.98
CA VAL A 127 -16.23 8.84 -19.41
C VAL A 127 -17.08 8.01 -18.47
N HIS A 128 -16.98 8.29 -17.17
CA HIS A 128 -17.70 7.54 -16.14
C HIS A 128 -19.19 7.85 -16.17
N ASP A 129 -20.02 6.87 -15.82
CA ASP A 129 -21.48 7.03 -15.70
C ASP A 129 -21.85 8.14 -14.73
N VAL A 130 -22.95 8.84 -15.08
CA VAL A 130 -23.52 9.93 -14.28
C VAL A 130 -24.57 9.38 -13.31
N SER A 131 -24.32 9.56 -12.00
CA SER A 131 -25.16 9.00 -10.93
C SER A 131 -26.23 9.94 -10.39
N THR A 132 -26.23 11.22 -10.77
CA THR A 132 -27.24 12.21 -10.34
C THR A 132 -27.62 13.17 -11.47
N PRO A 133 -28.81 13.81 -11.45
CA PRO A 133 -29.24 14.76 -12.48
C PRO A 133 -28.29 15.96 -12.64
N GLU A 134 -27.63 16.40 -11.57
CA GLU A 134 -26.65 17.49 -11.56
C GLU A 134 -25.31 17.08 -12.21
N GLN A 135 -25.16 15.80 -12.55
CA GLN A 135 -24.07 15.29 -13.38
C GLN A 135 -24.44 15.22 -14.87
N ALA A 136 -25.72 15.37 -15.25
CA ALA A 136 -26.12 15.41 -16.65
C ALA A 136 -25.52 16.63 -17.38
N GLY A 137 -25.14 16.45 -18.65
CA GLY A 137 -24.53 17.52 -19.46
C GLY A 137 -23.10 17.94 -19.05
N LYS A 138 -22.50 17.27 -18.04
CA LYS A 138 -21.07 17.39 -17.71
C LYS A 138 -20.19 16.95 -18.88
N LYS A 139 -19.01 17.57 -19.04
CA LYS A 139 -18.13 17.35 -20.18
C LYS A 139 -16.66 17.16 -19.78
N VAL A 140 -16.05 16.18 -20.44
CA VAL A 140 -14.62 15.87 -20.39
C VAL A 140 -13.98 16.37 -21.67
N TYR A 141 -12.83 17.03 -21.56
CA TYR A 141 -12.08 17.53 -22.72
C TYR A 141 -10.74 16.83 -22.81
N PHE A 142 -10.76 15.64 -23.41
CA PHE A 142 -9.57 15.01 -23.94
C PHE A 142 -9.02 15.84 -25.08
N LYS A 143 -7.71 16.01 -25.05
CA LYS A 143 -6.90 16.87 -25.90
C LYS A 143 -5.48 16.27 -25.86
N ASN A 144 -4.70 16.48 -26.92
CA ASN A 144 -3.31 16.03 -27.05
C ASN A 144 -3.16 14.52 -26.80
N ILE A 145 -3.42 13.66 -27.81
CA ILE A 145 -3.19 12.21 -27.73
C ILE A 145 -2.79 11.62 -29.11
N GLN A 146 -1.68 10.88 -29.18
CA GLN A 146 -1.34 9.84 -30.17
C GLN A 146 -0.59 8.70 -29.43
N LEU A 147 0.67 8.41 -29.80
CA LEU A 147 1.53 7.37 -29.23
C LEU A 147 2.98 7.50 -29.74
N LYS A 148 3.96 7.14 -28.89
CA LYS A 148 5.34 6.81 -29.32
C LYS A 148 5.61 5.35 -28.93
N THR A 149 6.03 4.53 -29.89
CA THR A 149 6.33 3.09 -29.70
C THR A 149 7.77 2.70 -30.02
N THR A 150 8.48 3.49 -30.84
CA THR A 150 9.84 3.22 -31.29
C THR A 150 10.83 4.22 -30.69
N ASN A 151 12.12 3.86 -30.65
CA ASN A 151 13.21 4.71 -30.14
C ASN A 151 12.88 5.32 -28.77
N LEU A 152 12.41 4.46 -27.87
CA LEU A 152 11.99 4.81 -26.51
C LEU A 152 13.20 5.00 -25.62
N THR A 153 13.27 6.15 -24.95
CA THR A 153 14.26 6.46 -23.92
C THR A 153 13.45 6.72 -22.64
N PRO A 154 13.68 6.00 -21.53
CA PRO A 154 12.99 6.24 -20.27
C PRO A 154 13.24 7.67 -19.79
N SER A 155 12.20 8.37 -19.33
CA SER A 155 12.37 9.69 -18.73
C SER A 155 12.97 9.61 -17.31
N PRO A 156 13.77 10.60 -16.90
CA PRO A 156 14.16 10.75 -15.50
C PRO A 156 12.93 10.83 -14.58
N PHE A 157 12.85 9.90 -13.62
CA PHE A 157 11.86 9.91 -12.55
C PHE A 157 12.58 10.33 -11.26
N ALA A 158 12.84 11.63 -11.12
CA ALA A 158 13.72 12.19 -10.08
C ALA A 158 13.06 12.44 -8.72
N ALA A 159 11.77 12.12 -8.58
CA ALA A 159 11.14 12.04 -7.27
C ALA A 159 11.55 10.73 -6.57
N ASP A 160 11.67 10.75 -5.25
CA ASP A 160 11.92 9.57 -4.41
C ASP A 160 10.58 9.10 -3.83
N VAL A 161 9.98 8.08 -4.45
CA VAL A 161 8.62 7.61 -4.15
C VAL A 161 8.58 6.12 -3.81
N TYR A 162 7.56 5.71 -3.07
CA TYR A 162 7.22 4.30 -2.91
C TYR A 162 6.83 3.68 -4.25
N VAL A 163 7.36 2.50 -4.59
CA VAL A 163 6.97 1.77 -5.81
C VAL A 163 5.92 0.72 -5.48
N ALA A 164 4.74 0.83 -6.10
CA ALA A 164 3.71 -0.19 -5.99
C ALA A 164 4.06 -1.37 -6.91
N SER A 165 4.89 -2.28 -6.41
CA SER A 165 5.28 -3.52 -7.11
C SER A 165 4.30 -4.65 -6.80
N PHE A 166 3.66 -5.17 -7.85
CA PHE A 166 2.78 -6.35 -7.83
C PHE A 166 3.49 -7.61 -8.36
N VAL A 167 4.80 -7.53 -8.59
CA VAL A 167 5.66 -8.68 -8.88
C VAL A 167 6.23 -9.22 -7.55
N PRO A 168 5.90 -10.45 -7.11
CA PRO A 168 6.25 -10.95 -5.78
C PRO A 168 7.75 -11.06 -5.53
N ASN A 169 8.22 -10.57 -4.38
CA ASN A 169 9.63 -10.56 -3.95
C ASN A 169 10.61 -9.93 -4.97
N TYR A 170 10.11 -9.11 -5.90
CA TYR A 170 10.92 -8.39 -6.88
C TYR A 170 11.29 -7.00 -6.35
N LEU A 171 12.56 -6.61 -6.52
CA LEU A 171 13.10 -5.31 -6.12
C LEU A 171 13.60 -4.58 -7.36
N ALA A 172 12.84 -3.60 -7.84
CA ALA A 172 13.11 -2.90 -9.10
C ALA A 172 14.44 -2.10 -9.03
N PRO A 173 15.14 -1.88 -10.15
CA PRO A 173 16.40 -1.13 -10.17
C PRO A 173 16.28 0.27 -9.55
N TYR A 174 15.13 0.94 -9.72
CA TYR A 174 14.84 2.22 -9.07
C TYR A 174 14.70 2.09 -7.55
N GLU A 175 14.06 1.03 -7.04
CA GLU A 175 13.95 0.80 -5.59
C GLU A 175 15.35 0.63 -4.98
N GLN A 176 16.21 -0.16 -5.64
CA GLN A 176 17.62 -0.36 -5.23
C GLN A 176 18.40 0.97 -5.22
N GLN A 177 18.24 1.81 -6.26
CA GLN A 177 18.85 3.14 -6.34
C GLN A 177 18.41 4.08 -5.21
N HIS A 178 17.17 3.94 -4.73
CA HIS A 178 16.62 4.72 -3.61
C HIS A 178 16.79 4.02 -2.24
N GLY A 179 17.66 3.02 -2.15
CA GLY A 179 18.08 2.40 -0.88
C GLY A 179 17.13 1.36 -0.30
N TRP A 180 16.12 0.90 -1.07
CA TRP A 180 15.30 -0.23 -0.68
C TRP A 180 16.08 -1.55 -0.75
N GLN A 181 15.75 -2.47 0.15
CA GLN A 181 16.30 -3.81 0.27
C GLN A 181 15.15 -4.81 0.49
N LEU A 182 15.31 -6.05 0.03
CA LEU A 182 14.43 -7.15 0.42
C LEU A 182 14.79 -7.63 1.81
N LEU A 183 13.78 -7.82 2.66
CA LEU A 183 13.87 -8.59 3.90
C LEU A 183 13.63 -10.09 3.65
N PHE A 184 13.08 -10.46 2.49
CA PHE A 184 12.83 -11.85 2.11
C PHE A 184 12.97 -12.03 0.59
N ASP A 185 13.70 -13.06 0.16
CA ASP A 185 14.05 -13.33 -1.25
C ASP A 185 13.01 -14.21 -1.99
N GLY A 186 11.96 -14.66 -1.30
CA GLY A 186 10.97 -15.61 -1.83
C GLY A 186 11.37 -17.09 -1.75
N ARG A 187 12.53 -17.42 -1.16
CA ARG A 187 13.16 -18.75 -1.26
C ARG A 187 13.73 -19.27 0.06
N THR A 188 14.30 -18.39 0.89
CA THR A 188 15.05 -18.74 2.10
C THR A 188 14.63 -17.84 3.28
N PRO A 189 14.72 -18.32 4.53
CA PRO A 189 14.46 -17.48 5.71
C PRO A 189 15.67 -16.57 6.06
N ALA A 190 16.60 -16.33 5.14
CA ALA A 190 17.81 -15.55 5.42
C ALA A 190 17.46 -14.12 5.84
N GLY A 191 18.10 -13.63 6.90
CA GLY A 191 17.76 -12.34 7.54
C GLY A 191 16.70 -12.45 8.65
N TRP A 192 16.14 -13.65 8.89
CA TRP A 192 15.17 -13.93 9.96
C TRP A 192 15.62 -15.06 10.89
N ARG A 193 15.29 -14.91 12.17
CA ARG A 193 15.48 -15.91 13.23
C ARG A 193 14.27 -15.93 14.16
N SER A 194 14.17 -16.91 15.05
CA SER A 194 13.17 -16.88 16.14
C SER A 194 13.39 -15.66 17.04
N ALA A 195 12.33 -15.08 17.58
CA ALA A 195 12.42 -14.09 18.66
C ALA A 195 13.16 -14.67 19.90
N LYS A 196 13.00 -15.98 20.16
CA LYS A 196 13.48 -16.69 21.37
C LYS A 196 14.77 -17.50 21.14
N ALA A 197 15.36 -17.48 19.94
CA ALA A 197 16.58 -18.22 19.61
C ALA A 197 17.43 -17.55 18.50
N ALA A 198 18.68 -17.99 18.35
CA ALA A 198 19.61 -17.44 17.34
C ALA A 198 19.36 -17.94 15.90
N ALA A 199 18.53 -18.97 15.72
CA ALA A 199 18.23 -19.57 14.42
C ALA A 199 16.74 -19.42 14.06
N PHE A 200 16.42 -19.58 12.78
CA PHE A 200 15.03 -19.67 12.31
C PHE A 200 14.33 -20.92 12.89
N PRO A 201 13.02 -20.86 13.23
CA PRO A 201 12.30 -22.01 13.76
C PRO A 201 12.33 -23.23 12.83
N ALA A 202 12.60 -24.41 13.39
CA ALA A 202 12.59 -25.68 12.65
C ALA A 202 11.16 -26.22 12.38
N GLN A 203 10.15 -25.60 12.99
CA GLN A 203 8.72 -25.92 12.86
C GLN A 203 7.88 -24.65 12.94
N GLY A 204 6.57 -24.76 12.70
CA GLY A 204 5.62 -23.64 12.79
C GLY A 204 5.71 -22.60 11.67
N TRP A 205 6.82 -22.54 10.93
CA TRP A 205 6.99 -21.68 9.75
C TRP A 205 7.33 -22.52 8.52
N ARG A 206 6.81 -22.11 7.36
CA ARG A 206 7.00 -22.75 6.05
C ARG A 206 7.45 -21.72 5.02
N VAL A 207 8.59 -21.96 4.39
CA VAL A 207 9.10 -21.15 3.26
C VAL A 207 8.76 -21.89 1.97
N ALA A 208 7.78 -21.39 1.19
CA ALA A 208 7.32 -22.05 -0.02
C ALA A 208 6.63 -21.07 -0.98
N ASN A 209 6.67 -21.36 -2.28
CA ASN A 209 5.90 -20.66 -3.32
C ASN A 209 6.03 -19.11 -3.30
N GLY A 210 7.20 -18.58 -2.90
CA GLY A 210 7.42 -17.15 -2.79
C GLY A 210 6.86 -16.50 -1.51
N ALA A 211 6.56 -17.26 -0.46
CA ALA A 211 6.01 -16.76 0.80
C ALA A 211 6.69 -17.37 2.05
N LEU A 212 6.70 -16.60 3.14
CA LEU A 212 6.86 -17.06 4.52
C LEU A 212 5.46 -17.28 5.11
N THR A 213 5.11 -18.51 5.46
CA THR A 213 3.78 -18.84 6.04
C THR A 213 3.93 -19.36 7.46
N VAL A 214 3.31 -18.70 8.44
CA VAL A 214 3.08 -19.32 9.76
C VAL A 214 2.01 -20.38 9.63
N LEU A 215 2.19 -21.51 10.31
CA LEU A 215 1.33 -22.68 10.27
C LEU A 215 0.37 -22.68 11.46
N SER A 216 -0.91 -22.99 11.19
CA SER A 216 -1.94 -23.05 12.22
C SER A 216 -1.61 -24.05 13.35
N SER A 217 -1.87 -23.63 14.58
CA SER A 217 -1.80 -24.42 15.82
C SER A 217 -2.98 -24.08 16.73
N GLU A 218 -4.19 -24.16 16.17
CA GLU A 218 -5.45 -23.98 16.89
C GLU A 218 -5.64 -22.59 17.53
N GLY A 219 -4.99 -21.55 16.98
CA GLY A 219 -5.08 -20.16 17.45
C GLY A 219 -4.26 -19.82 18.69
N LYS A 220 -3.36 -20.71 19.13
CA LYS A 220 -2.52 -20.51 20.33
C LYS A 220 -1.36 -19.54 20.03
N GLU A 221 -1.29 -18.45 20.79
CA GLU A 221 -0.25 -17.41 20.65
C GLU A 221 1.17 -17.96 20.90
N ALA A 222 2.09 -17.68 19.98
CA ALA A 222 3.52 -18.01 19.98
C ALA A 222 3.88 -19.48 20.30
N ALA A 223 2.94 -20.40 20.08
CA ALA A 223 2.99 -21.76 20.62
C ALA A 223 3.50 -22.84 19.64
N ASN A 224 3.74 -22.50 18.36
CA ASN A 224 4.10 -23.48 17.33
C ASN A 224 5.58 -23.37 16.93
N GLY A 225 5.91 -22.30 16.21
CA GLY A 225 7.29 -21.89 15.91
C GLY A 225 7.73 -20.69 16.76
N GLY A 226 6.77 -19.97 17.33
CA GLY A 226 6.99 -18.67 17.93
C GLY A 226 7.24 -17.58 16.88
N ASP A 227 7.22 -16.33 17.33
CA ASP A 227 7.52 -15.17 16.48
C ASP A 227 8.89 -15.28 15.81
N ILE A 228 9.00 -14.72 14.61
CA ILE A 228 10.28 -14.51 13.92
C ILE A 228 10.62 -13.03 13.84
N VAL A 229 11.89 -12.70 14.03
CA VAL A 229 12.45 -11.35 13.98
C VAL A 229 13.50 -11.21 12.90
N THR A 230 13.67 -10.00 12.37
CA THR A 230 14.82 -9.67 11.53
C THR A 230 16.12 -9.72 12.33
N ASP A 231 17.21 -10.19 11.74
CA ASP A 231 18.54 -10.20 12.40
C ASP A 231 19.00 -8.78 12.79
N LYS A 232 18.64 -7.79 11.96
CA LYS A 232 18.94 -6.36 12.15
C LYS A 232 17.84 -5.66 12.96
N GLN A 233 18.23 -4.55 13.58
CA GLN A 233 17.33 -3.55 14.15
C GLN A 233 17.25 -2.29 13.26
N TYR A 234 16.16 -1.55 13.35
CA TYR A 234 15.85 -0.37 12.53
C TYR A 234 15.30 0.77 13.40
N ALA A 235 15.59 2.01 13.01
CA ALA A 235 15.15 3.23 13.70
C ALA A 235 14.10 3.98 12.86
N ALA A 236 14.55 4.82 11.92
CA ALA A 236 13.71 5.42 10.89
C ALA A 236 13.72 4.56 9.62
N PHE A 237 12.55 4.25 9.07
CA PHE A 237 12.39 3.33 7.95
C PHE A 237 11.07 3.52 7.19
N ASP A 238 11.04 3.03 5.95
CA ASP A 238 9.85 2.77 5.17
C ASP A 238 9.79 1.25 4.93
N LEU A 239 8.84 0.57 5.57
CA LEU A 239 8.65 -0.88 5.54
C LEU A 239 7.38 -1.20 4.75
N SER A 240 7.48 -2.06 3.73
CA SER A 240 6.35 -2.60 2.99
C SER A 240 6.35 -4.12 3.02
N PHE A 241 5.16 -4.73 3.07
CA PHE A 241 4.96 -6.17 3.11
C PHE A 241 3.61 -6.54 2.48
N GLU A 242 3.56 -7.66 1.78
CA GLU A 242 2.30 -8.30 1.40
C GLU A 242 1.94 -9.36 2.44
N PHE A 243 0.67 -9.41 2.85
CA PHE A 243 0.12 -10.41 3.75
C PHE A 243 -1.19 -11.02 3.22
N LYS A 244 -1.47 -12.27 3.57
CA LYS A 244 -2.70 -13.00 3.20
C LYS A 244 -3.19 -13.83 4.38
N LEU A 245 -4.45 -13.60 4.76
CA LEU A 245 -5.18 -14.25 5.86
C LEU A 245 -5.92 -15.50 5.40
N THR A 246 -6.03 -16.52 6.26
CA THR A 246 -7.15 -17.48 6.22
C THR A 246 -8.34 -16.99 7.07
N PRO A 247 -9.56 -17.57 6.93
CA PRO A 247 -10.72 -17.12 7.70
C PRO A 247 -10.51 -17.25 9.21
N GLY A 248 -10.81 -16.19 9.95
CA GLY A 248 -10.62 -16.11 11.40
C GLY A 248 -9.16 -16.01 11.86
N ALA A 249 -8.21 -15.75 10.96
CA ALA A 249 -6.79 -15.66 11.33
C ALA A 249 -6.44 -14.36 12.05
N ASN A 250 -5.50 -14.48 12.99
CA ASN A 250 -4.77 -13.42 13.67
C ASN A 250 -3.26 -13.59 13.41
N SER A 251 -2.54 -12.46 13.36
CA SER A 251 -1.09 -12.30 13.36
C SER A 251 -0.81 -10.78 13.45
N GLY A 252 0.45 -10.38 13.42
CA GLY A 252 0.86 -8.98 13.48
C GLY A 252 2.24 -8.78 12.87
N VAL A 253 2.48 -7.56 12.39
CA VAL A 253 3.82 -7.09 12.02
C VAL A 253 4.26 -6.09 13.06
N LYS A 254 5.20 -6.48 13.94
CA LYS A 254 5.71 -5.59 15.00
C LYS A 254 7.01 -4.90 14.61
N TYR A 255 7.23 -3.75 15.22
CA TYR A 255 8.40 -2.89 15.05
C TYR A 255 8.77 -2.24 16.40
N PHE A 256 10.00 -1.74 16.52
CA PHE A 256 10.61 -1.39 17.83
C PHE A 256 10.60 -2.56 18.84
N VAL A 257 10.78 -3.80 18.38
CA VAL A 257 10.91 -4.98 19.24
C VAL A 257 12.34 -5.04 19.80
N THR A 258 12.50 -4.96 21.12
CA THR A 258 13.82 -4.99 21.79
C THR A 258 14.31 -6.42 22.04
N LEU A 259 13.39 -7.30 22.45
CA LEU A 259 13.63 -8.63 23.05
C LEU A 259 14.16 -8.60 24.50
N ASP A 260 14.12 -7.44 25.17
CA ASP A 260 14.49 -7.29 26.57
C ASP A 260 13.35 -7.69 27.53
N GLU A 261 12.10 -7.63 27.07
CA GLU A 261 10.91 -7.96 27.88
C GLU A 261 10.70 -9.47 27.99
N LYS A 262 10.51 -9.95 29.22
CA LYS A 262 10.28 -11.37 29.50
C LYS A 262 8.78 -11.70 29.34
N THR A 263 8.42 -12.28 28.20
CA THR A 263 7.06 -12.77 27.91
C THR A 263 7.02 -14.27 27.60
N GLU A 264 5.91 -14.91 27.97
CA GLU A 264 5.63 -16.31 27.58
C GLU A 264 5.08 -16.40 26.14
N GLY A 265 4.20 -15.46 25.77
CA GLY A 265 3.59 -15.33 24.43
C GLY A 265 4.50 -14.62 23.41
N SER A 266 3.91 -13.72 22.63
CA SER A 266 4.58 -12.92 21.61
C SER A 266 5.54 -11.87 22.22
N ALA A 267 6.55 -11.45 21.47
CA ALA A 267 7.50 -10.43 21.91
C ALA A 267 6.88 -9.02 21.94
N ILE A 268 7.42 -8.12 22.77
CA ILE A 268 6.90 -6.76 22.96
C ILE A 268 7.45 -5.81 21.90
N GLY A 269 6.58 -4.94 21.40
CA GLY A 269 6.86 -3.93 20.38
C GLY A 269 5.57 -3.29 19.89
N LEU A 270 5.68 -2.22 19.10
CA LEU A 270 4.54 -1.56 18.45
C LEU A 270 4.05 -2.43 17.29
N GLU A 271 2.74 -2.54 17.11
CA GLU A 271 2.12 -3.64 16.34
C GLU A 271 1.15 -3.13 15.27
N TYR A 272 1.45 -3.41 14.00
CA TYR A 272 0.47 -3.35 12.91
C TYR A 272 -0.33 -4.64 12.96
N GLN A 273 -1.61 -4.53 13.31
CA GLN A 273 -2.52 -5.67 13.46
C GLN A 273 -2.86 -6.36 12.12
N VAL A 274 -2.85 -7.70 12.05
CA VAL A 274 -3.13 -8.49 10.84
C VAL A 274 -4.25 -9.50 11.13
N LEU A 275 -5.51 -9.08 10.92
CA LEU A 275 -6.70 -9.75 11.44
C LEU A 275 -7.84 -9.95 10.42
N ASP A 276 -8.55 -11.09 10.50
CA ASP A 276 -9.93 -11.21 9.98
C ASP A 276 -10.94 -10.60 10.97
N ASP A 277 -11.13 -9.28 10.86
CA ASP A 277 -12.06 -8.48 11.68
C ASP A 277 -13.49 -9.02 11.73
N ALA A 278 -13.94 -9.74 10.69
CA ALA A 278 -15.31 -10.25 10.61
C ALA A 278 -15.51 -11.52 11.45
N ARG A 279 -14.42 -12.21 11.82
CA ARG A 279 -14.48 -13.54 12.45
C ARG A 279 -13.68 -13.68 13.74
N HIS A 280 -12.51 -13.06 13.85
CA HIS A 280 -11.67 -13.24 15.04
C HIS A 280 -12.25 -12.46 16.24
N PRO A 281 -12.39 -13.07 17.43
CA PRO A 281 -13.08 -12.44 18.56
C PRO A 281 -12.40 -11.16 19.07
N ASP A 282 -11.07 -11.06 18.98
CA ASP A 282 -10.29 -9.93 19.50
C ASP A 282 -10.61 -8.58 18.81
N ALA A 283 -11.17 -8.62 17.59
CA ALA A 283 -11.73 -7.45 16.91
C ALA A 283 -12.82 -6.71 17.72
N LYS A 284 -13.37 -7.36 18.76
CA LYS A 284 -14.43 -6.85 19.65
C LYS A 284 -13.97 -6.62 21.09
N LEU A 285 -12.69 -6.85 21.40
CA LEU A 285 -12.13 -6.74 22.76
C LEU A 285 -11.30 -5.47 22.99
N GLY A 286 -11.07 -4.69 21.94
CA GLY A 286 -10.36 -3.40 21.97
C GLY A 286 -11.27 -2.21 22.33
N ARG A 287 -10.66 -1.04 22.47
CA ARG A 287 -11.37 0.25 22.62
C ARG A 287 -11.58 0.86 21.23
N ASP A 288 -12.81 1.24 20.89
CA ASP A 288 -13.16 1.87 19.61
C ASP A 288 -12.62 1.17 18.34
N GLY A 289 -12.39 -0.14 18.41
CA GLY A 289 -11.82 -0.95 17.31
C GLY A 289 -10.29 -0.98 17.21
N ASP A 290 -9.55 -0.55 18.23
CA ASP A 290 -8.06 -0.45 18.23
C ASP A 290 -7.31 -1.79 18.10
N ARG A 291 -8.02 -2.93 18.15
CA ARG A 291 -7.50 -4.29 17.88
C ARG A 291 -7.88 -4.85 16.51
N THR A 292 -8.46 -4.04 15.62
CA THR A 292 -8.85 -4.45 14.26
C THR A 292 -7.71 -4.27 13.25
N LEU A 293 -7.78 -4.94 12.09
CA LEU A 293 -6.80 -4.92 11.00
C LEU A 293 -6.19 -3.53 10.74
N ALA A 294 -4.87 -3.49 10.57
CA ALA A 294 -4.03 -2.32 10.35
C ALA A 294 -3.98 -1.26 11.47
N SER A 295 -4.73 -1.44 12.56
CA SER A 295 -4.64 -0.59 13.76
C SER A 295 -3.27 -0.70 14.42
N LEU A 296 -2.92 0.31 15.21
CA LEU A 296 -1.86 0.18 16.20
C LEU A 296 -2.49 -0.55 17.40
N TYR A 297 -2.18 -1.83 17.55
CA TYR A 297 -2.91 -2.75 18.42
C TYR A 297 -3.14 -2.18 19.83
N ASP A 298 -4.39 -2.20 20.32
CA ASP A 298 -4.79 -1.73 21.67
C ASP A 298 -4.38 -0.27 22.00
N LEU A 299 -4.11 0.54 20.97
CA LEU A 299 -3.65 1.94 21.11
C LEU A 299 -4.42 2.90 20.19
N LEU A 300 -4.53 2.61 18.89
CA LEU A 300 -5.13 3.53 17.91
C LEU A 300 -5.77 2.79 16.73
N THR A 301 -7.08 2.94 16.56
CA THR A 301 -7.89 2.35 15.48
C THR A 301 -7.49 2.84 14.09
N ALA A 302 -7.33 1.92 13.14
CA ALA A 302 -7.17 2.24 11.73
C ALA A 302 -8.49 2.66 11.06
N GLN A 303 -8.50 3.87 10.47
CA GLN A 303 -9.57 4.37 9.60
C GLN A 303 -9.44 3.76 8.19
N LYS A 304 -9.80 2.48 8.06
CA LYS A 304 -9.75 1.73 6.79
C LYS A 304 -11.10 1.75 6.05
N PRO A 305 -11.23 2.42 4.88
CA PRO A 305 -12.48 2.40 4.12
C PRO A 305 -12.68 1.01 3.50
N PRO A 306 -13.86 0.37 3.58
CA PRO A 306 -14.02 -1.07 3.26
C PRO A 306 -13.54 -1.51 1.88
N ARG A 307 -13.60 -0.64 0.86
CA ARG A 307 -13.11 -0.96 -0.50
C ARG A 307 -11.59 -1.16 -0.62
N PHE A 308 -10.82 -0.80 0.41
CA PHE A 308 -9.37 -1.02 0.48
C PHE A 308 -9.01 -2.21 1.39
N ILE A 309 -9.97 -3.06 1.72
CA ILE A 309 -9.74 -4.33 2.43
C ILE A 309 -9.97 -5.44 1.40
N HIS A 310 -8.91 -6.15 0.98
CA HIS A 310 -9.09 -7.25 0.03
C HIS A 310 -9.67 -8.47 0.76
N PRO A 311 -10.51 -9.28 0.09
CA PRO A 311 -11.11 -10.49 0.67
C PRO A 311 -10.11 -11.44 1.34
N ILE A 312 -10.61 -12.21 2.31
CA ILE A 312 -9.86 -13.31 2.91
C ILE A 312 -9.46 -14.32 1.84
N GLY A 313 -8.17 -14.71 1.82
CA GLY A 313 -7.56 -15.48 0.75
C GLY A 313 -6.84 -14.64 -0.34
N GLU A 314 -7.04 -13.33 -0.37
CA GLU A 314 -6.30 -12.41 -1.25
C GLU A 314 -5.11 -11.74 -0.53
N TRP A 315 -4.15 -11.27 -1.32
CA TRP A 315 -2.98 -10.54 -0.83
C TRP A 315 -3.32 -9.06 -0.61
N ASN A 316 -3.07 -8.59 0.61
CA ASN A 316 -3.16 -7.20 1.01
C ASN A 316 -1.73 -6.62 1.16
N VAL A 317 -1.53 -5.35 0.84
CA VAL A 317 -0.26 -4.62 1.07
C VAL A 317 -0.37 -3.82 2.36
N GLY A 318 0.43 -4.16 3.35
CA GLY A 318 0.67 -3.33 4.53
C GLY A 318 1.95 -2.51 4.35
N ARG A 319 1.97 -1.28 4.87
CA ARG A 319 3.18 -0.45 4.93
C ARG A 319 3.21 0.38 6.20
N VAL A 320 4.38 0.46 6.84
CA VAL A 320 4.65 1.25 8.03
C VAL A 320 5.82 2.18 7.72
N VAL A 321 5.59 3.49 7.83
CA VAL A 321 6.63 4.51 7.68
C VAL A 321 6.92 5.10 9.05
N VAL A 322 8.19 5.16 9.43
CA VAL A 322 8.71 5.78 10.66
C VAL A 322 9.76 6.80 10.24
N THR A 323 9.47 8.08 10.40
CA THR A 323 10.39 9.17 10.02
C THR A 323 11.40 9.49 11.14
N PRO A 324 12.53 10.17 10.83
CA PRO A 324 13.54 10.53 11.84
C PRO A 324 13.02 11.40 12.99
N ASP A 325 11.95 12.18 12.76
CA ASP A 325 11.24 12.99 13.74
C ASP A 325 10.15 12.23 14.51
N ASN A 326 10.18 10.89 14.49
CA ASN A 326 9.26 9.98 15.19
C ASN A 326 7.79 10.03 14.72
N HIS A 327 7.50 10.62 13.55
CA HIS A 327 6.19 10.50 12.93
C HIS A 327 6.02 9.08 12.36
N VAL A 328 4.95 8.40 12.73
CA VAL A 328 4.65 7.02 12.32
C VAL A 328 3.33 7.00 11.56
N THR A 329 3.30 6.29 10.44
CA THR A 329 2.13 6.21 9.54
C THR A 329 1.91 4.78 9.08
N HIS A 330 0.70 4.26 9.26
CA HIS A 330 0.28 2.98 8.69
C HIS A 330 -0.51 3.19 7.39
N TYR A 331 -0.28 2.32 6.42
CA TYR A 331 -1.06 2.20 5.19
C TYR A 331 -1.62 0.78 5.03
N LEU A 332 -2.77 0.68 4.36
CA LEU A 332 -3.38 -0.57 3.90
C LEU A 332 -3.79 -0.39 2.45
N ASN A 333 -3.32 -1.25 1.55
CA ASN A 333 -3.60 -1.21 0.10
C ASN A 333 -3.47 0.22 -0.50
N GLY A 334 -2.42 0.92 -0.10
CA GLY A 334 -2.04 2.25 -0.56
C GLY A 334 -2.69 3.44 0.15
N VAL A 335 -3.83 3.28 0.84
CA VAL A 335 -4.43 4.40 1.60
C VAL A 335 -3.82 4.53 2.99
N LYS A 336 -3.71 5.78 3.47
CA LYS A 336 -3.29 6.07 4.85
C LYS A 336 -4.45 5.73 5.79
N VAL A 337 -4.20 4.91 6.81
CA VAL A 337 -5.26 4.47 7.74
C VAL A 337 -5.08 4.96 9.18
N LEU A 338 -3.86 5.27 9.61
CA LEU A 338 -3.60 6.04 10.83
C LEU A 338 -2.24 6.72 10.77
N GLU A 339 -2.04 7.73 11.61
CA GLU A 339 -0.75 8.37 11.86
C GLU A 339 -0.66 8.83 13.33
N TYR A 340 0.54 8.85 13.90
CA TYR A 340 0.80 9.32 15.26
C TYR A 340 2.27 9.78 15.42
N VAL A 341 2.58 10.49 16.50
CA VAL A 341 3.96 10.84 16.88
C VAL A 341 4.40 9.97 18.04
N ARG A 342 5.39 9.10 17.81
CA ARG A 342 5.89 8.14 18.79
C ARG A 342 6.64 8.87 19.92
N GLY A 343 6.31 8.55 21.17
CA GLY A 343 6.86 9.24 22.35
C GLY A 343 6.25 10.62 22.66
N SER A 344 5.20 11.06 21.94
CA SER A 344 4.47 12.28 22.29
C SER A 344 3.64 12.14 23.58
N PRO A 345 3.17 13.23 24.20
CA PRO A 345 2.25 13.16 25.33
C PRO A 345 0.97 12.37 25.02
N GLU A 346 0.45 12.51 23.80
CA GLU A 346 -0.75 11.82 23.31
C GLU A 346 -0.49 10.31 23.16
N PHE A 347 0.64 9.94 22.54
CA PHE A 347 1.08 8.54 22.46
C PHE A 347 1.25 7.91 23.85
N ARG A 348 1.93 8.60 24.77
CA ARG A 348 2.13 8.13 26.16
C ARG A 348 0.82 7.97 26.92
N LYS A 349 -0.18 8.82 26.66
CA LYS A 349 -1.53 8.66 27.19
C LYS A 349 -2.18 7.36 26.69
N LEU A 350 -2.15 7.10 25.38
CA LEU A 350 -2.68 5.85 24.81
C LEU A 350 -1.99 4.62 25.43
N VAL A 351 -0.65 4.67 25.59
CA VAL A 351 0.12 3.60 26.24
C VAL A 351 -0.34 3.38 27.69
N ALA A 352 -0.55 4.43 28.48
CA ALA A 352 -1.03 4.33 29.86
C ALA A 352 -2.46 3.75 29.98
N GLU A 353 -3.29 3.92 28.96
CA GLU A 353 -4.67 3.38 28.90
C GLU A 353 -4.72 1.93 28.37
N SER A 354 -3.67 1.47 27.68
CA SER A 354 -3.57 0.15 27.01
C SER A 354 -3.10 -1.03 27.89
N LYS A 355 -3.05 -2.23 27.28
CA LYS A 355 -2.35 -3.42 27.82
C LYS A 355 -0.86 -3.19 28.08
N TYR A 356 -0.21 -2.25 27.37
CA TYR A 356 1.24 -2.04 27.43
C TYR A 356 1.72 -1.16 28.58
N LYS A 357 0.81 -0.57 29.37
CA LYS A 357 1.13 0.29 30.54
C LYS A 357 2.03 -0.35 31.61
N VAL A 358 2.23 -1.66 31.56
CA VAL A 358 3.14 -2.43 32.44
C VAL A 358 4.60 -2.39 31.98
N TRP A 359 4.88 -1.95 30.75
CA TRP A 359 6.22 -1.91 30.15
C TRP A 359 6.78 -0.48 30.18
N PRO A 360 7.84 -0.19 30.96
CA PRO A 360 8.46 1.13 30.99
C PRO A 360 8.96 1.56 29.62
N ASN A 361 8.66 2.80 29.21
CA ASN A 361 9.07 3.38 27.93
C ASN A 361 8.64 2.56 26.69
N PHE A 362 7.50 1.84 26.77
CA PHE A 362 6.99 1.00 25.68
C PHE A 362 6.96 1.75 24.33
N GLY A 363 7.56 1.13 23.32
CA GLY A 363 7.60 1.65 21.95
C GLY A 363 8.52 2.86 21.74
N GLU A 364 9.25 3.33 22.77
CA GLU A 364 10.14 4.51 22.68
C GLU A 364 11.63 4.15 22.48
N ALA A 365 11.97 2.87 22.30
CA ALA A 365 13.33 2.42 21.99
C ALA A 365 13.91 3.15 20.75
N PRO A 366 15.21 3.50 20.72
CA PRO A 366 15.79 4.27 19.61
C PRO A 366 15.80 3.47 18.29
N ALA A 367 15.91 2.15 18.39
CA ALA A 367 15.77 1.19 17.31
C ALA A 367 15.17 -0.11 17.86
N GLY A 368 14.71 -1.00 16.99
CA GLY A 368 14.36 -2.37 17.37
C GLY A 368 14.20 -3.28 16.16
N HIS A 369 14.03 -4.57 16.40
CA HIS A 369 13.76 -5.57 15.37
C HIS A 369 12.38 -5.33 14.73
N LEU A 370 12.24 -5.80 13.49
CA LEU A 370 10.94 -6.08 12.88
C LEU A 370 10.57 -7.53 13.17
N LEU A 371 9.27 -7.83 13.25
CA LEU A 371 8.77 -9.13 13.67
C LEU A 371 7.53 -9.53 12.88
N LEU A 372 7.42 -10.83 12.55
CA LEU A 372 6.18 -11.47 12.09
C LEU A 372 5.69 -12.44 13.18
N GLN A 373 4.45 -12.26 13.62
CA GLN A 373 3.91 -12.95 14.79
C GLN A 373 3.37 -14.34 14.47
N ASP A 374 3.68 -15.30 15.33
CA ASP A 374 2.97 -16.57 15.41
C ASP A 374 1.79 -16.42 16.37
N HIS A 375 0.56 -16.37 15.85
CA HIS A 375 -0.67 -16.43 16.65
C HIS A 375 -1.43 -17.76 16.43
N GLY A 376 -0.75 -18.81 15.97
CA GLY A 376 -1.33 -20.13 15.78
C GLY A 376 -2.43 -20.21 14.70
N ASN A 377 -2.47 -19.28 13.75
CA ASN A 377 -3.34 -19.32 12.57
C ASN A 377 -2.49 -19.31 11.28
N GLU A 378 -3.03 -19.76 10.15
CA GLU A 378 -2.29 -19.66 8.89
C GLU A 378 -2.36 -18.24 8.31
N VAL A 379 -1.22 -17.57 8.31
CA VAL A 379 -1.01 -16.26 7.65
C VAL A 379 0.25 -16.35 6.80
N SER A 380 0.16 -15.86 5.56
CA SER A 380 1.29 -15.86 4.63
C SER A 380 1.77 -14.43 4.39
N PHE A 381 3.08 -14.25 4.36
CA PHE A 381 3.77 -12.98 4.10
C PHE A 381 4.71 -13.11 2.89
N ARG A 382 4.84 -12.06 2.08
CA ARG A 382 5.81 -11.98 0.96
C ARG A 382 6.17 -10.53 0.65
N SER A 383 7.08 -10.33 -0.29
CA SER A 383 7.49 -9.00 -0.79
C SER A 383 7.91 -8.04 0.33
N LEU A 384 8.47 -8.58 1.41
CA LEU A 384 8.90 -7.80 2.57
C LEU A 384 10.12 -6.96 2.15
N LYS A 385 9.97 -5.64 2.21
CA LYS A 385 10.92 -4.65 1.73
C LYS A 385 11.12 -3.57 2.77
N ILE A 386 12.35 -3.08 2.91
CA ILE A 386 12.66 -1.94 3.76
C ILE A 386 13.59 -0.95 3.05
N LYS A 387 13.32 0.34 3.21
CA LYS A 387 14.26 1.43 2.97
C LYS A 387 14.58 2.08 4.32
N VAL A 388 15.85 2.19 4.66
CA VAL A 388 16.27 2.93 5.87
C VAL A 388 16.23 4.42 5.56
N LEU A 389 15.57 5.19 6.42
CA LEU A 389 15.50 6.66 6.31
C LEU A 389 16.64 7.29 7.11
N LYS A 390 16.98 8.54 6.78
CA LYS A 390 18.11 9.31 7.33
C LYS A 390 17.65 10.70 7.72
#